data_AF-A0A9E8D6T4-F1
#
_entry.id   AF-A0A9E8D6T4-F1
#
_cell.length_a   1.000
_cell.length_b   1.000
_cell.length_c   1.000
_cell.angle_alpha   90.00
_cell.angle_beta   90.00
_cell.angle_gamma   90.00
#
_symmetry.space_group_name_H-M   'P 1'
#
loop_
_entity.id
_entity.type
_entity.pdbx_description
1 polymer ?
#
loop_
_entity_poly.entity_id
_entity_poly.type
_entity_poly.pdbx_seq_one_letter_code
_entity_poly.pdbx_strand_id
1 'polypeptide(L)'
;MTNTPPTEILLERSFPRTTNALLDEYAAPAYQGYLLEAWVFDDEAERQATETAFKAAGISARLRSAYKPLVHFFLEEFSWASLQSLVIEYPVLAHAPRRFLLEAYPLAALLPPGVSLRWEVDTTATTISTPFYYRVRVERSTGEVETYCVEAPNRQHLDHVDEAQCSPCGWLRLISPSGEVSESIVETDFEALFQAAMATLSSTQWQAASPYFEELNFTVHLPCSDRRLVLGDEHISLAEALHEELYFSSLEYFQRRAGLALGDRSIQPGQIVPEVSSPGEQAYLKVSLRPLDASQLPRAEVELESAQQAIGVEQIEALLAALGGQALQAKTRAGRAVEARYIVGGDRAVMISAGQHANETSGVVGALRAARQLDGDPEAHFVISPLENPDGYALQGRLVADQPRHMHHAARYTAFGNDLQSQPLGQPFEHAIREQAFSLSNAGLNINLHGYPAHEWTRPLSGYVPRGFEMWTIPKGFFLIMRYQPGYETAAEQLVEAVTQQLAQVPGLVEFNAAQIALFEIHAGALTFPMLNGFPYLSSEDADQLTPLMLITEYPDETLTGEPFVQAHTAQMATVVAAYNAFQTLSLSG
;
A
#
# COMPACT_ATOMS: atom_id res chain seq x y z
N MET A 1 -23.27 18.31 -28.85
CA MET A 1 -22.07 17.56 -29.24
C MET A 1 -21.03 17.87 -28.18
N THR A 2 -20.88 17.00 -27.20
CA THR A 2 -19.89 17.16 -26.13
C THR A 2 -18.52 16.85 -26.73
N ASN A 3 -17.71 17.89 -26.95
CA ASN A 3 -16.29 17.77 -27.28
C ASN A 3 -15.55 17.21 -26.05
N THR A 4 -15.74 15.92 -25.75
CA THR A 4 -14.82 15.22 -24.86
C THR A 4 -13.54 15.04 -25.65
N PRO A 5 -12.38 15.53 -25.16
CA PRO A 5 -11.12 15.34 -25.88
C PRO A 5 -10.88 13.83 -26.11
N PRO A 6 -10.37 13.44 -27.28
CA PRO A 6 -10.20 12.03 -27.63
C PRO A 6 -9.17 11.37 -26.72
N THR A 7 -9.43 10.13 -26.31
CA THR A 7 -8.43 9.27 -25.67
C THR A 7 -7.26 9.05 -26.63
N GLU A 8 -6.05 9.40 -26.21
CA GLU A 8 -4.82 9.12 -26.97
C GLU A 8 -4.23 7.79 -26.51
N ILE A 9 -3.94 6.88 -27.44
CA ILE A 9 -3.33 5.58 -27.14
C ILE A 9 -1.84 5.67 -27.42
N LEU A 10 -1.02 5.46 -26.39
CA LEU A 10 0.44 5.46 -26.48
C LEU A 10 1.00 4.07 -26.79
N LEU A 11 0.37 3.04 -26.23
CA LEU A 11 0.70 1.63 -26.47
C LEU A 11 -0.56 0.78 -26.35
N GLU A 12 -0.68 -0.25 -27.18
CA GLU A 12 -1.65 -1.33 -27.02
C GLU A 12 -1.02 -2.64 -27.49
N ARG A 13 -0.87 -3.61 -26.59
CA ARG A 13 -0.12 -4.85 -26.85
C ARG A 13 -0.56 -6.01 -25.96
N SER A 14 -0.58 -7.21 -26.53
CA SER A 14 -0.69 -8.48 -25.80
C SER A 14 0.68 -9.15 -25.65
N PHE A 15 0.84 -9.91 -24.57
CA PHE A 15 2.05 -10.62 -24.21
C PHE A 15 1.73 -12.12 -24.11
N PRO A 16 2.42 -12.99 -24.86
CA PRO A 16 2.23 -14.43 -24.76
C PRO A 16 2.55 -14.92 -23.34
N ARG A 17 1.69 -15.78 -22.79
CA ARG A 17 1.87 -16.41 -21.47
C ARG A 17 3.23 -17.09 -21.38
N THR A 18 3.95 -16.85 -20.29
CA THR A 18 5.24 -17.50 -20.04
C THR A 18 5.11 -19.03 -20.05
N THR A 19 4.07 -19.56 -19.41
CA THR A 19 3.80 -20.99 -19.34
C THR A 19 3.53 -21.63 -20.71
N ASN A 20 2.78 -20.94 -21.58
CA ASN A 20 2.56 -21.39 -22.96
C ASN A 20 3.87 -21.39 -23.76
N ALA A 21 4.69 -20.33 -23.63
CA ALA A 21 5.99 -20.28 -24.31
C ALA A 21 6.92 -21.42 -23.86
N LEU A 22 6.94 -21.74 -22.57
CA LEU A 22 7.69 -22.88 -22.04
C LEU A 22 7.17 -24.21 -22.59
N LEU A 23 5.85 -24.40 -22.70
CA LEU A 23 5.27 -25.61 -23.28
C LEU A 23 5.61 -25.72 -24.78
N ASP A 24 5.45 -24.64 -25.54
CA ASP A 24 5.72 -24.62 -26.98
C ASP A 24 7.18 -24.99 -27.30
N GLU A 25 8.13 -24.55 -26.47
CA GLU A 25 9.55 -24.84 -26.66
C GLU A 25 9.95 -26.21 -26.10
N TYR A 26 9.57 -26.50 -24.85
CA TYR A 26 10.13 -27.63 -24.12
C TYR A 26 9.26 -28.89 -24.17
N ALA A 27 7.96 -28.82 -24.48
CA ALA A 27 7.11 -30.01 -24.64
C ALA A 27 7.35 -30.76 -25.97
N ALA A 28 8.62 -30.89 -26.36
CA ALA A 28 9.07 -31.49 -27.60
C ALA A 28 9.85 -32.80 -27.34
N PRO A 29 9.91 -33.73 -28.32
CA PRO A 29 10.60 -35.01 -28.17
C PRO A 29 12.08 -34.90 -27.73
N ALA A 30 12.75 -33.79 -28.07
CA ALA A 30 14.16 -33.54 -27.71
C ALA A 30 14.39 -33.44 -26.18
N TYR A 31 13.36 -33.09 -25.41
CA TYR A 31 13.43 -32.91 -23.97
C TYR A 31 12.77 -34.05 -23.18
N GLN A 32 12.35 -35.13 -23.84
CA GLN A 32 11.81 -36.29 -23.14
C GLN A 32 12.82 -36.88 -22.15
N GLY A 33 12.36 -37.13 -20.92
CA GLY A 33 13.21 -37.60 -19.83
C GLY A 33 14.05 -36.52 -19.14
N TYR A 34 13.98 -35.25 -19.57
CA TYR A 34 14.55 -34.15 -18.82
C TYR A 34 13.71 -33.88 -17.55
N LEU A 35 14.37 -33.31 -16.54
CA LEU A 35 13.74 -32.60 -15.44
C LEU A 35 13.82 -31.10 -15.73
N LEU A 36 12.66 -30.46 -15.82
CA LEU A 36 12.49 -29.02 -16.00
C LEU A 36 12.06 -28.40 -14.67
N GLU A 37 12.79 -27.40 -14.19
CA GLU A 37 12.33 -26.55 -13.10
C GLU A 37 12.21 -25.11 -13.60
N ALA A 38 11.12 -24.42 -13.30
CA ALA A 38 10.97 -23.02 -13.66
C ALA A 38 10.36 -22.20 -12.53
N TRP A 39 10.76 -20.94 -12.43
CA TRP A 39 10.19 -19.94 -11.55
C TRP A 39 9.51 -18.89 -12.42
N VAL A 40 8.21 -18.68 -12.23
CA VAL A 40 7.39 -17.79 -13.06
C VAL A 40 6.50 -16.91 -12.19
N PHE A 41 6.13 -15.74 -12.70
CA PHE A 41 5.13 -14.85 -12.09
C PHE A 41 3.72 -15.27 -12.54
N ASP A 42 3.19 -16.31 -11.93
CA ASP A 42 1.84 -16.81 -12.22
C ASP A 42 1.12 -17.24 -10.95
N ASP A 43 -0.14 -17.66 -11.04
CA ASP A 43 -0.84 -18.27 -9.91
C ASP A 43 -0.54 -19.78 -9.78
N GLU A 44 -0.95 -20.38 -8.66
CA GLU A 44 -0.71 -21.80 -8.38
C GLU A 44 -1.42 -22.71 -9.39
N ALA A 45 -2.63 -22.34 -9.82
CA ALA A 45 -3.45 -23.16 -10.69
C ALA A 45 -2.82 -23.29 -12.09
N GLU A 46 -2.34 -22.18 -12.65
CA GLU A 46 -1.63 -22.18 -13.93
C GLU A 46 -0.34 -23.01 -13.85
N ARG A 47 0.46 -22.83 -12.80
CA ARG A 47 1.71 -23.59 -12.61
C ARG A 47 1.42 -25.10 -12.59
N GLN A 48 0.42 -25.54 -11.83
CA GLN A 48 0.02 -26.95 -11.76
C GLN A 48 -0.56 -27.49 -13.08
N ALA A 49 -1.33 -26.68 -13.81
CA ALA A 49 -1.85 -27.05 -15.12
C ALA A 49 -0.70 -27.27 -16.12
N THR A 50 0.31 -26.40 -16.08
CA THR A 50 1.50 -26.48 -16.92
C THR A 50 2.37 -27.69 -16.57
N GLU A 51 2.59 -27.97 -15.28
CA GLU A 51 3.26 -29.20 -14.83
C GLU A 51 2.55 -30.46 -15.37
N THR A 52 1.21 -30.45 -15.36
CA THR A 52 0.39 -31.56 -15.90
C THR A 52 0.57 -31.71 -17.41
N ALA A 53 0.61 -30.59 -18.15
CA ALA A 53 0.85 -30.59 -19.59
C ALA A 53 2.25 -31.12 -19.94
N PHE A 54 3.30 -30.72 -19.22
CA PHE A 54 4.64 -31.28 -19.39
C PHE A 54 4.70 -32.79 -19.11
N LYS A 55 4.02 -33.24 -18.04
CA LYS A 55 3.93 -34.67 -17.72
C LYS A 55 3.28 -35.46 -18.85
N ALA A 56 2.25 -34.91 -19.50
CA ALA A 56 1.61 -35.53 -20.67
C ALA A 56 2.57 -35.61 -21.89
N ALA A 57 3.53 -34.69 -22.00
CA ALA A 57 4.59 -34.72 -23.01
C ALA A 57 5.79 -35.63 -22.66
N GLY A 58 5.78 -36.28 -21.49
CA GLY A 58 6.86 -37.16 -21.03
C GLY A 58 8.03 -36.44 -20.37
N ILE A 59 7.77 -35.26 -19.81
CA ILE A 59 8.76 -34.40 -19.16
C ILE A 59 8.39 -34.27 -17.68
N SER A 60 9.37 -34.45 -16.80
CA SER A 60 9.17 -34.16 -15.38
C SER A 60 9.35 -32.67 -15.20
N ALA A 61 8.31 -31.94 -14.80
CA ALA A 61 8.39 -30.50 -14.60
C ALA A 61 8.01 -30.10 -13.18
N ARG A 62 8.65 -29.06 -12.66
CA ARG A 62 8.27 -28.36 -11.43
C ARG A 62 8.24 -26.86 -11.68
N LEU A 63 7.08 -26.24 -11.56
CA LEU A 63 6.92 -24.79 -11.69
C LEU A 63 6.67 -24.19 -10.31
N ARG A 64 7.51 -23.24 -9.93
CA ARG A 64 7.45 -22.51 -8.66
C ARG A 64 7.14 -21.05 -8.90
N SER A 65 6.68 -20.37 -7.86
CA SER A 65 6.48 -18.92 -7.92
C SER A 65 7.82 -18.19 -7.93
N ALA A 66 8.03 -17.28 -8.87
CA ALA A 66 9.11 -16.29 -8.80
C ALA A 66 8.81 -15.22 -7.73
N TYR A 67 7.52 -15.00 -7.42
CA TYR A 67 7.09 -14.06 -6.39
C TYR A 67 6.95 -14.77 -5.03
N LYS A 68 7.66 -14.29 -4.00
CA LYS A 68 7.64 -14.84 -2.63
C LYS A 68 7.92 -16.36 -2.55
N PRO A 69 9.02 -16.86 -3.15
CA PRO A 69 9.30 -18.29 -3.28
C PRO A 69 9.31 -19.05 -1.94
N LEU A 70 9.82 -18.43 -0.87
CA LEU A 70 9.80 -19.05 0.46
C LEU A 70 8.38 -19.25 0.98
N VAL A 71 7.52 -18.25 0.85
CA VAL A 71 6.13 -18.34 1.32
C VAL A 71 5.37 -19.39 0.51
N HIS A 72 5.55 -19.41 -0.82
CA HIS A 72 4.97 -20.43 -1.69
C HIS A 72 5.47 -21.84 -1.38
N PHE A 73 6.74 -22.03 -1.02
CA PHE A 73 7.23 -23.33 -0.55
C PHE A 73 6.42 -23.85 0.64
N PHE A 74 6.17 -23.01 1.63
CA PHE A 74 5.38 -23.37 2.82
C PHE A 74 3.89 -23.59 2.53
N LEU A 75 3.37 -22.92 1.49
CA LEU A 75 1.97 -22.99 1.08
C LEU A 75 1.66 -24.16 0.14
N GLU A 76 2.63 -24.61 -0.66
CA GLU A 76 2.40 -25.52 -1.81
C GLU A 76 3.18 -26.84 -1.72
N GLU A 77 4.35 -26.85 -1.08
CA GLU A 77 5.25 -28.02 -1.09
C GLU A 77 5.46 -28.61 0.31
N PHE A 78 5.48 -27.76 1.33
CA PHE A 78 5.85 -28.15 2.68
C PHE A 78 4.75 -28.91 3.43
N SER A 79 5.12 -30.00 4.09
CA SER A 79 4.23 -30.69 5.02
C SER A 79 4.33 -30.11 6.43
N TRP A 80 3.21 -29.57 6.92
CA TRP A 80 3.06 -29.07 8.29
C TRP A 80 2.95 -30.18 9.35
N ALA A 81 2.86 -31.44 8.93
CA ALA A 81 2.67 -32.57 9.84
C ALA A 81 3.82 -32.67 10.84
N SER A 82 3.47 -32.84 12.12
CA SER A 82 4.44 -33.02 13.22
C SER A 82 5.46 -31.89 13.35
N LEU A 83 5.22 -30.70 12.80
CA LEU A 83 6.15 -29.58 12.91
C LEU A 83 6.28 -29.13 14.37
N GLN A 84 7.51 -29.01 14.87
CA GLN A 84 7.81 -28.52 16.22
C GLN A 84 8.55 -27.19 16.18
N SER A 85 9.60 -27.06 15.35
CA SER A 85 10.38 -25.82 15.24
C SER A 85 10.94 -25.61 13.83
N LEU A 86 11.20 -24.34 13.50
CA LEU A 86 11.80 -23.89 12.25
C LEU A 86 12.98 -22.96 12.52
N VAL A 87 14.10 -23.20 11.83
CA VAL A 87 15.17 -22.22 11.66
C VAL A 87 15.29 -21.93 10.18
N ILE A 88 15.17 -20.66 9.79
CA ILE A 88 15.29 -20.23 8.40
C ILE A 88 16.52 -19.33 8.25
N GLU A 89 17.52 -19.80 7.53
CA GLU A 89 18.65 -19.00 7.07
C GLU A 89 18.24 -18.26 5.80
N TYR A 90 18.36 -16.92 5.77
CA TYR A 90 17.95 -16.10 4.63
C TYR A 90 19.12 -15.32 3.99
N PRO A 91 19.07 -15.03 2.68
CA PRO A 91 20.08 -14.22 2.01
C PRO A 91 20.08 -12.77 2.48
N VAL A 92 21.24 -12.11 2.45
CA VAL A 92 21.38 -10.70 2.86
C VAL A 92 22.01 -9.87 1.75
N LEU A 93 21.33 -8.78 1.38
CA LEU A 93 21.89 -7.73 0.53
C LEU A 93 22.52 -6.67 1.43
N ALA A 94 23.77 -6.30 1.16
CA ALA A 94 24.51 -5.35 2.01
C ALA A 94 23.80 -3.99 2.16
N HIS A 95 23.13 -3.51 1.11
CA HIS A 95 22.40 -2.23 1.10
C HIS A 95 20.94 -2.37 1.56
N ALA A 96 20.41 -3.59 1.69
CA ALA A 96 19.03 -3.86 2.06
C ALA A 96 18.93 -5.12 2.94
N PRO A 97 19.51 -5.11 4.16
CA PRO A 97 19.74 -6.32 4.93
C PRO A 97 18.48 -7.06 5.39
N ARG A 98 17.33 -6.38 5.39
CA ARG A 98 16.03 -6.94 5.81
C ARG A 98 15.13 -7.34 4.64
N ARG A 99 15.53 -7.11 3.38
CA ARG A 99 14.66 -7.29 2.22
C ARG A 99 14.10 -8.70 2.07
N PHE A 100 14.93 -9.74 2.22
CA PHE A 100 14.47 -11.14 2.14
C PHE A 100 13.68 -11.60 3.37
N LEU A 101 13.83 -10.90 4.50
CA LEU A 101 13.02 -11.12 5.69
C LEU A 101 11.62 -10.52 5.50
N LEU A 102 11.54 -9.30 4.96
CA LEU A 102 10.29 -8.66 4.56
C LEU A 102 9.55 -9.48 3.48
N GLU A 103 10.25 -10.00 2.47
CA GLU A 103 9.64 -10.88 1.45
C GLU A 103 8.99 -12.14 2.06
N ALA A 104 9.46 -12.59 3.21
CA ALA A 104 8.90 -13.75 3.88
C ALA A 104 7.63 -13.45 4.70
N TYR A 105 7.21 -12.19 4.81
CA TYR A 105 5.93 -11.85 5.43
C TYR A 105 4.75 -12.51 4.66
N PRO A 106 3.66 -12.94 5.29
CA PRO A 106 3.41 -13.07 6.73
C PRO A 106 3.73 -14.48 7.26
N LEU A 107 4.77 -15.19 6.78
CA LEU A 107 5.02 -16.61 7.08
C LEU A 107 4.89 -16.98 8.57
N ALA A 108 5.39 -16.13 9.48
CA ALA A 108 5.30 -16.38 10.92
C ALA A 108 3.86 -16.51 11.44
N ALA A 109 2.89 -15.85 10.81
CA ALA A 109 1.47 -15.96 11.15
C ALA A 109 0.78 -17.18 10.54
N LEU A 110 1.42 -17.85 9.57
CA LEU A 110 0.92 -19.09 8.96
C LEU A 110 1.29 -20.34 9.79
N LEU A 111 2.14 -20.18 10.81
CA LEU A 111 2.62 -21.29 11.62
C LEU A 111 1.52 -21.88 12.51
N PRO A 112 1.47 -23.21 12.68
CA PRO A 112 0.60 -23.82 13.68
C PRO A 112 0.89 -23.30 15.10
N PRO A 113 -0.13 -23.22 15.98
CA PRO A 113 0.06 -22.78 17.36
C PRO A 113 1.15 -23.58 18.10
N GLY A 114 2.05 -22.86 18.77
CA GLY A 114 3.12 -23.47 19.58
C GLY A 114 4.40 -23.83 18.81
N VAL A 115 4.42 -23.67 17.48
CA VAL A 115 5.64 -23.81 16.68
C VAL A 115 6.52 -22.59 16.86
N SER A 116 7.82 -22.79 17.11
CA SER A 116 8.80 -21.72 17.15
C SER A 116 9.44 -21.49 15.78
N LEU A 117 9.64 -20.22 15.42
CA LEU A 117 10.38 -19.80 14.24
C LEU A 117 11.54 -18.91 14.65
N ARG A 118 12.72 -19.19 14.09
CA ARG A 118 13.92 -18.37 14.26
C ARG A 118 14.55 -18.07 12.91
N TRP A 119 14.92 -16.81 12.71
CA TRP A 119 15.64 -16.34 11.53
C TRP A 119 17.15 -16.30 11.79
N GLU A 120 17.94 -16.75 10.83
CA GLU A 120 19.40 -16.67 10.82
C GLU A 120 19.87 -16.03 9.50
N VAL A 121 20.98 -15.30 9.53
CA VAL A 121 21.56 -14.73 8.31
C VAL A 121 22.42 -15.81 7.65
N ASP A 122 22.23 -16.03 6.35
CA ASP A 122 23.22 -16.78 5.57
C ASP A 122 24.49 -15.94 5.42
N THR A 123 25.59 -16.42 6.02
CA THR A 123 26.90 -15.76 5.98
C THR A 123 27.74 -16.24 4.79
N THR A 124 27.23 -17.18 3.99
CA THR A 124 27.89 -17.63 2.78
C THR A 124 27.63 -16.63 1.65
N ALA A 125 28.67 -15.92 1.23
CA ALA A 125 28.58 -14.96 0.13
C ALA A 125 28.27 -15.71 -1.17
N THR A 126 27.05 -15.60 -1.69
CA THR A 126 26.71 -16.13 -3.01
C THR A 126 27.34 -15.27 -4.10
N THR A 127 27.99 -15.93 -5.05
CA THR A 127 28.43 -15.31 -6.30
C THR A 127 27.23 -15.09 -7.22
N ILE A 128 27.29 -14.04 -8.05
CA ILE A 128 26.19 -13.53 -8.91
C ILE A 128 25.64 -14.58 -9.92
N SER A 129 26.37 -15.67 -10.18
CA SER A 129 26.01 -16.69 -11.18
C SER A 129 25.10 -17.82 -10.67
N THR A 130 24.61 -17.76 -9.43
CA THR A 130 23.74 -18.78 -8.82
C THR A 130 22.53 -18.13 -8.17
N PRO A 131 21.33 -18.76 -8.20
CA PRO A 131 20.16 -18.22 -7.53
C PRO A 131 20.43 -18.07 -6.02
N PHE A 132 19.83 -17.04 -5.41
CA PHE A 132 19.78 -16.97 -3.96
C PHE A 132 18.93 -18.12 -3.42
N TYR A 133 19.10 -18.49 -2.16
CA TYR A 133 18.28 -19.51 -1.54
C TYR A 133 18.09 -19.25 -0.05
N TYR A 134 16.97 -19.74 0.48
CA TYR A 134 16.75 -19.90 1.91
C TYR A 134 17.11 -21.32 2.31
N ARG A 135 17.73 -21.50 3.48
CA ARG A 135 17.90 -22.82 4.09
C ARG A 135 16.91 -22.99 5.23
N VAL A 136 16.00 -23.94 5.08
CA VAL A 136 14.96 -24.22 6.07
C VAL A 136 15.35 -25.49 6.81
N ARG A 137 15.61 -25.36 8.11
CA ARG A 137 15.86 -26.48 9.01
C ARG A 137 14.61 -26.71 9.86
N VAL A 138 14.12 -27.93 9.84
CA VAL A 138 12.83 -28.32 10.42
C VAL A 138 13.06 -29.37 11.47
N GLU A 139 12.53 -29.17 12.67
CA GLU A 139 12.47 -30.19 13.70
C GLU A 139 11.04 -30.73 13.79
N ARG A 140 10.90 -32.05 13.69
CA ARG A 140 9.63 -32.75 13.87
C ARG A 140 9.46 -33.14 15.34
N SER A 141 8.21 -33.33 15.78
CA SER A 141 7.87 -33.80 17.13
C SER A 141 8.43 -35.18 17.49
N THR A 142 8.91 -35.93 16.50
CA THR A 142 9.64 -37.19 16.65
C THR A 142 11.12 -36.99 17.01
N GLY A 143 11.64 -35.76 16.94
CA GLY A 143 13.06 -35.42 17.02
C GLY A 143 13.80 -35.53 15.69
N GLU A 144 13.11 -35.88 14.59
CA GLU A 144 13.70 -35.89 13.25
C GLU A 144 14.00 -34.47 12.78
N VAL A 145 15.15 -34.31 12.12
CA VAL A 145 15.59 -33.02 11.57
C VAL A 145 15.68 -33.14 10.05
N GLU A 146 14.93 -32.29 9.36
CA GLU A 146 14.95 -32.17 7.90
C GLU A 146 15.59 -30.84 7.50
N THR A 147 16.18 -30.79 6.30
CA THR A 147 16.73 -29.55 5.74
C THR A 147 16.30 -29.41 4.29
N TYR A 148 15.79 -28.23 3.96
CA TYR A 148 15.34 -27.86 2.64
C TYR A 148 16.15 -26.66 2.13
N CYS A 149 16.43 -26.64 0.84
CA CYS A 149 16.99 -25.49 0.14
C CYS A 149 15.89 -24.93 -0.76
N VAL A 150 15.42 -23.72 -0.45
CA VAL A 150 14.35 -23.06 -1.20
C VAL A 150 14.96 -21.94 -2.02
N GLU A 151 15.04 -22.15 -3.33
CA GLU A 151 15.64 -21.18 -4.23
C GLU A 151 14.74 -19.97 -4.46
N ALA A 152 15.37 -18.80 -4.50
CA ALA A 152 14.78 -17.49 -4.74
C ALA A 152 15.53 -16.78 -5.88
N PRO A 153 15.26 -17.14 -7.15
CA PRO A 153 15.90 -16.49 -8.29
C PRO A 153 15.65 -14.98 -8.28
N ASN A 154 16.73 -14.21 -8.22
CA ASN A 154 16.72 -12.76 -8.33
C ASN A 154 17.81 -12.34 -9.31
N ARG A 155 17.58 -11.24 -10.03
CA ARG A 155 18.55 -10.64 -10.94
C ARG A 155 18.98 -9.27 -10.43
N GLN A 156 20.26 -8.96 -10.59
CA GLN A 156 20.77 -7.60 -10.42
C GLN A 156 20.58 -6.82 -11.72
N HIS A 157 20.01 -5.62 -11.64
CA HIS A 157 19.81 -4.76 -12.79
C HIS A 157 19.77 -3.29 -12.39
N LEU A 158 19.83 -2.40 -13.38
CA LEU A 158 19.40 -1.01 -13.20
C LEU A 158 17.92 -0.91 -13.51
N ASP A 159 17.19 -0.13 -12.74
CA ASP A 159 15.77 0.12 -13.00
C ASP A 159 15.53 1.31 -13.94
N HIS A 160 14.27 1.73 -14.06
CA HIS A 160 13.81 2.82 -14.93
C HIS A 160 14.34 4.22 -14.52
N VAL A 161 14.95 4.36 -13.34
CA VAL A 161 15.64 5.58 -12.88
C VAL A 161 17.16 5.39 -12.72
N ASP A 162 17.71 4.32 -13.31
CA ASP A 162 19.13 3.93 -13.24
C ASP A 162 19.64 3.60 -11.83
N GLU A 163 18.74 3.23 -10.91
CA GLU A 163 19.12 2.76 -9.57
C GLU A 163 19.38 1.24 -9.59
N ALA A 164 20.41 0.81 -8.86
CA ALA A 164 20.76 -0.60 -8.76
C ALA A 164 19.72 -1.35 -7.92
N GLN A 165 19.12 -2.40 -8.50
CA GLN A 165 18.10 -3.24 -7.88
C GLN A 165 18.50 -4.71 -7.91
N CYS A 166 17.94 -5.47 -6.96
CA CYS A 166 17.99 -6.93 -6.91
C CYS A 166 16.55 -7.44 -6.76
N SER A 167 15.99 -7.89 -7.88
CA SER A 167 14.55 -8.15 -8.03
C SER A 167 14.31 -9.62 -8.36
N PRO A 168 13.23 -10.26 -7.87
CA PRO A 168 12.85 -11.58 -8.33
C PRO A 168 12.66 -11.61 -9.84
N CYS A 169 12.99 -12.73 -10.48
CA CYS A 169 12.94 -12.86 -11.93
C CYS A 169 12.49 -14.24 -12.37
N GLY A 170 12.01 -14.35 -13.62
CA GLY A 170 11.82 -15.65 -14.23
C GLY A 170 13.13 -16.43 -14.34
N TRP A 171 13.07 -17.73 -14.10
CA TRP A 171 14.24 -18.62 -14.15
C TRP A 171 13.86 -19.99 -14.70
N LEU A 172 14.75 -20.59 -15.48
CA LEU A 172 14.60 -21.93 -16.02
C LEU A 172 15.85 -22.74 -15.70
N ARG A 173 15.64 -23.97 -15.26
CA ARG A 173 16.65 -25.00 -15.12
C ARG A 173 16.22 -26.25 -15.86
N LEU A 174 17.13 -26.77 -16.68
CA LEU A 174 16.98 -28.05 -17.37
C LEU A 174 18.04 -29.01 -16.89
N ILE A 175 17.63 -30.21 -16.53
CA ILE A 175 18.53 -31.29 -16.12
C ILE A 175 18.32 -32.45 -17.10
N SER A 176 19.36 -32.77 -17.87
CA SER A 176 19.31 -33.83 -18.86
C SER A 176 19.28 -35.23 -18.20
N PRO A 177 18.91 -36.29 -18.94
CA PRO A 177 18.99 -37.67 -18.43
C PRO A 177 20.40 -38.11 -18.01
N SER A 178 21.46 -37.46 -18.53
CA SER A 178 22.84 -37.70 -18.11
C SER A 178 23.25 -36.90 -16.87
N GLY A 179 22.37 -36.03 -16.37
CA GLY A 179 22.62 -35.16 -15.20
C GLY A 179 23.29 -33.82 -15.54
N GLU A 180 23.35 -33.44 -16.81
CA GLU A 180 23.87 -32.12 -17.21
C GLU A 180 22.84 -31.03 -16.90
N VAL A 181 23.28 -29.97 -16.23
CA VAL A 181 22.43 -28.85 -15.79
C VAL A 181 22.66 -27.64 -16.70
N SER A 182 21.58 -27.05 -17.20
CA SER A 182 21.58 -25.77 -17.92
C SER A 182 20.59 -24.82 -17.24
N GLU A 183 21.02 -23.59 -16.98
CA GLU A 183 20.21 -22.57 -16.31
C GLU A 183 20.21 -21.25 -17.09
N SER A 184 19.07 -20.57 -17.11
CA SER A 184 18.91 -19.28 -17.77
C SER A 184 17.82 -18.44 -17.11
N ILE A 185 18.01 -17.12 -17.13
CA ILE A 185 16.94 -16.15 -16.85
C ILE A 185 15.90 -16.24 -17.96
N VAL A 186 14.62 -16.21 -17.60
CA VAL A 186 13.49 -16.14 -18.52
C VAL A 186 12.78 -14.81 -18.30
N GLU A 187 12.61 -14.02 -19.37
CA GLU A 187 11.73 -12.85 -19.30
C GLU A 187 10.27 -13.34 -19.29
N THR A 188 9.58 -13.14 -18.18
CA THR A 188 8.17 -13.49 -18.05
C THR A 188 7.27 -12.45 -18.72
N ASP A 189 6.03 -12.82 -19.06
CA ASP A 189 5.00 -11.91 -19.54
C ASP A 189 4.68 -10.79 -18.55
N PHE A 190 4.73 -11.06 -17.24
CA PHE A 190 4.67 -10.06 -16.18
C PHE A 190 5.79 -9.01 -16.28
N GLU A 191 7.04 -9.47 -16.42
CA GLU A 191 8.20 -8.60 -16.59
C GLU A 191 8.14 -7.82 -17.92
N ALA A 192 7.88 -8.51 -19.04
CA ALA A 192 7.81 -7.91 -20.36
C ALA A 192 6.73 -6.81 -20.46
N LEU A 193 5.59 -7.03 -19.80
CA LEU A 193 4.52 -6.04 -19.72
C LEU A 193 4.97 -4.77 -19.01
N PHE A 194 5.56 -4.91 -17.81
CA PHE A 194 6.08 -3.77 -17.06
C PHE A 194 7.18 -3.03 -17.83
N GLN A 195 8.13 -3.75 -18.45
CA GLN A 195 9.19 -3.15 -19.26
C GLN A 195 8.61 -2.37 -20.45
N ALA A 196 7.59 -2.90 -21.12
CA ALA A 196 6.92 -2.20 -22.21
C ALA A 196 6.21 -0.92 -21.74
N ALA A 197 5.62 -0.92 -20.54
CA ALA A 197 5.03 0.28 -19.94
C ALA A 197 6.10 1.36 -19.73
N MET A 198 7.23 1.03 -19.08
CA MET A 198 8.31 1.98 -18.81
C MET A 198 9.03 2.47 -20.07
N ALA A 199 9.20 1.59 -21.07
CA ALA A 199 9.69 1.96 -22.39
C ALA A 199 8.75 2.95 -23.11
N THR A 200 7.44 2.80 -22.92
CA THR A 200 6.44 3.73 -23.47
C THR A 200 6.58 5.11 -22.83
N LEU A 201 6.71 5.20 -21.51
CA LEU A 201 6.88 6.50 -20.84
C LEU A 201 8.16 7.22 -21.27
N SER A 202 9.27 6.49 -21.35
CA SER A 202 10.57 7.06 -21.73
C SER A 202 10.65 7.51 -23.18
N SER A 203 9.93 6.84 -24.10
CA SER A 203 9.89 7.20 -25.52
C SER A 203 8.81 8.22 -25.89
N THR A 204 7.82 8.45 -25.02
CA THR A 204 6.75 9.42 -25.24
C THR A 204 7.27 10.86 -25.13
N GLN A 205 6.84 11.71 -26.07
CA GLN A 205 7.15 13.14 -26.03
C GLN A 205 6.14 13.88 -25.14
N TRP A 206 6.50 14.07 -23.88
CA TRP A 206 5.70 14.88 -22.95
C TRP A 206 5.87 16.37 -23.20
N GLN A 207 4.83 17.14 -22.87
CA GLN A 207 4.93 18.61 -22.84
C GLN A 207 6.02 19.10 -21.88
N ALA A 208 6.42 20.36 -22.05
CA ALA A 208 7.60 20.90 -21.36
C ALA A 208 7.40 21.14 -19.85
N ALA A 209 6.19 21.46 -19.41
CA ALA A 209 5.89 21.80 -18.02
C ALA A 209 4.82 20.87 -17.44
N SER A 210 4.92 20.62 -16.13
CA SER A 210 3.91 19.92 -15.35
C SER A 210 2.63 20.76 -15.19
N PRO A 211 1.44 20.14 -15.07
CA PRO A 211 1.19 18.71 -15.22
C PRO A 211 1.31 18.25 -16.67
N TYR A 212 1.95 17.09 -16.90
CA TYR A 212 2.23 16.58 -18.24
C TYR A 212 1.00 15.99 -18.93
N PHE A 213 0.01 15.57 -18.13
CA PHE A 213 -1.25 14.99 -18.57
C PHE A 213 -2.37 15.27 -17.55
N GLU A 214 -3.60 14.99 -17.95
CA GLU A 214 -4.74 14.89 -17.06
C GLU A 214 -4.71 13.54 -16.34
N GLU A 215 -5.01 12.45 -17.05
CA GLU A 215 -4.86 11.07 -16.57
C GLU A 215 -3.96 10.27 -17.51
N LEU A 216 -2.93 9.62 -16.95
CA LEU A 216 -2.14 8.57 -17.59
C LEU A 216 -2.66 7.23 -17.08
N ASN A 217 -3.35 6.51 -17.94
CA ASN A 217 -3.98 5.24 -17.61
C ASN A 217 -3.20 4.04 -18.16
N PHE A 218 -3.04 3.02 -17.32
CA PHE A 218 -2.59 1.68 -17.70
C PHE A 218 -3.76 0.71 -17.53
N THR A 219 -4.43 0.35 -18.62
CA THR A 219 -5.40 -0.74 -18.61
C THR A 219 -4.64 -2.05 -18.76
N VAL A 220 -4.68 -2.89 -17.72
CA VAL A 220 -3.96 -4.15 -17.68
C VAL A 220 -4.93 -5.30 -17.46
N HIS A 221 -4.78 -6.34 -18.28
CA HIS A 221 -5.34 -7.65 -17.99
C HIS A 221 -4.18 -8.59 -17.66
N LEU A 222 -4.16 -9.14 -16.46
CA LEU A 222 -3.15 -10.08 -16.00
C LEU A 222 -3.84 -11.38 -15.59
N PRO A 223 -3.73 -12.48 -16.36
CA PRO A 223 -4.48 -13.71 -16.15
C PRO A 223 -3.93 -14.53 -14.96
N CYS A 224 -3.98 -13.94 -13.77
CA CYS A 224 -3.59 -14.55 -12.51
C CYS A 224 -4.64 -14.24 -11.43
N SER A 225 -4.85 -15.21 -10.54
CA SER A 225 -5.75 -15.08 -9.40
C SER A 225 -5.01 -14.73 -8.11
N ASP A 226 -5.61 -13.88 -7.29
CA ASP A 226 -5.10 -13.57 -5.96
C ASP A 226 -5.25 -14.76 -5.00
N ARG A 227 -4.24 -15.02 -4.17
CA ARG A 227 -4.31 -16.03 -3.11
C ARG A 227 -4.59 -15.37 -1.77
N ARG A 228 -5.81 -15.54 -1.26
CA ARG A 228 -6.17 -15.08 0.09
C ARG A 228 -5.45 -15.90 1.17
N LEU A 229 -4.94 -15.22 2.19
CA LEU A 229 -4.33 -15.85 3.36
C LEU A 229 -5.31 -15.87 4.55
N VAL A 230 -4.98 -16.67 5.57
CA VAL A 230 -5.81 -16.82 6.79
C VAL A 230 -5.67 -15.65 7.77
N LEU A 231 -4.74 -14.73 7.52
CA LEU A 231 -4.45 -13.59 8.39
C LEU A 231 -5.20 -12.35 7.88
N GLY A 232 -6.33 -12.00 8.51
CA GLY A 232 -7.03 -10.74 8.22
C GLY A 232 -7.38 -10.54 6.73
N ASP A 233 -6.93 -9.42 6.17
CA ASP A 233 -7.06 -9.07 4.75
C ASP A 233 -5.77 -9.32 3.93
N GLU A 234 -4.77 -10.00 4.51
CA GLU A 234 -3.57 -10.40 3.79
C GLU A 234 -3.88 -11.32 2.60
N HIS A 235 -3.22 -11.03 1.49
CA HIS A 235 -3.31 -11.81 0.27
C HIS A 235 -2.03 -11.68 -0.55
N ILE A 236 -1.78 -12.66 -1.40
CA ILE A 236 -0.68 -12.64 -2.37
C ILE A 236 -1.31 -12.31 -3.72
N SER A 237 -1.07 -11.09 -4.21
CA SER A 237 -1.59 -10.61 -5.50
C SER A 237 -0.46 -10.11 -6.40
N LEU A 238 -0.34 -10.72 -7.59
CA LEU A 238 0.49 -10.18 -8.66
C LEU A 238 -0.18 -8.96 -9.32
N ALA A 239 -1.51 -8.91 -9.36
CA ALA A 239 -2.25 -7.79 -9.92
C ALA A 239 -2.04 -6.52 -9.10
N GLU A 240 -2.15 -6.60 -7.77
CA GLU A 240 -1.84 -5.49 -6.88
C GLU A 240 -0.36 -5.10 -6.96
N ALA A 241 0.56 -6.06 -6.90
CA ALA A 241 1.99 -5.78 -7.02
C ALA A 241 2.32 -5.06 -8.35
N LEU A 242 1.65 -5.41 -9.45
CA LEU A 242 1.82 -4.73 -10.73
C LEU A 242 1.17 -3.34 -10.75
N HIS A 243 0.04 -3.14 -10.08
CA HIS A 243 -0.56 -1.82 -9.88
C HIS A 243 0.46 -0.90 -9.19
N GLU A 244 1.02 -1.36 -8.08
CA GLU A 244 1.98 -0.62 -7.28
C GLU A 244 3.28 -0.34 -8.05
N GLU A 245 3.77 -1.31 -8.82
CA GLU A 245 4.92 -1.12 -9.72
C GLU A 245 4.67 -0.05 -10.76
N LEU A 246 3.58 -0.16 -11.52
CA LEU A 246 3.26 0.80 -12.57
C LEU A 246 3.07 2.21 -11.99
N TYR A 247 2.41 2.33 -10.85
CA TYR A 247 2.17 3.62 -10.22
C TYR A 247 3.46 4.29 -9.75
N PHE A 248 4.20 3.65 -8.85
CA PHE A 248 5.38 4.26 -8.25
C PHE A 248 6.55 4.40 -9.24
N SER A 249 6.74 3.45 -10.16
CA SER A 249 7.77 3.61 -11.20
C SER A 249 7.46 4.76 -12.16
N SER A 250 6.18 4.98 -12.47
CA SER A 250 5.78 6.15 -13.27
C SER A 250 6.04 7.45 -12.51
N LEU A 251 5.71 7.49 -11.21
CA LEU A 251 5.97 8.66 -10.37
C LEU A 251 7.47 8.99 -10.29
N GLU A 252 8.30 7.97 -10.05
CA GLU A 252 9.77 8.07 -10.01
C GLU A 252 10.35 8.57 -11.35
N TYR A 253 9.85 8.05 -12.47
CA TYR A 253 10.20 8.54 -13.81
C TYR A 253 9.91 10.04 -13.96
N PHE A 254 8.72 10.50 -13.55
CA PHE A 254 8.36 11.91 -13.69
C PHE A 254 9.05 12.83 -12.69
N GLN A 255 9.39 12.36 -11.49
CA GLN A 255 10.26 13.08 -10.55
C GLN A 255 11.62 13.34 -11.17
N ARG A 256 12.25 12.29 -11.72
CA ARG A 256 13.56 12.41 -12.40
C ARG A 256 13.49 13.33 -13.60
N ARG A 257 12.42 13.24 -14.41
CA ARG A 257 12.17 14.14 -15.55
C ARG A 257 12.06 15.60 -15.12
N ALA A 258 11.39 15.87 -13.99
CA ALA A 258 11.23 17.20 -13.43
C ALA A 258 12.51 17.73 -12.74
N GLY A 259 13.56 16.92 -12.62
CA GLY A 259 14.78 17.26 -11.88
C GLY A 259 14.60 17.28 -10.36
N LEU A 260 13.56 16.61 -9.85
CA LEU A 260 13.30 16.46 -8.43
C LEU A 260 14.01 15.23 -7.86
N ALA A 261 14.23 15.22 -6.55
CA ALA A 261 14.69 14.04 -5.84
C ALA A 261 13.62 12.93 -5.89
N LEU A 262 14.04 11.67 -5.88
CA LEU A 262 13.11 10.55 -5.74
C LEU A 262 12.39 10.66 -4.39
N GLY A 263 11.08 10.47 -4.40
CA GLY A 263 10.23 10.65 -3.21
C GLY A 263 9.82 12.11 -2.93
N ASP A 264 10.18 13.07 -3.78
CA ASP A 264 9.68 14.44 -3.66
C ASP A 264 8.15 14.46 -3.85
N ARG A 265 7.45 14.87 -2.78
CA ARG A 265 5.99 14.86 -2.66
C ARG A 265 5.31 16.04 -3.37
N SER A 266 6.07 17.02 -3.85
CA SER A 266 5.55 18.18 -4.59
C SER A 266 5.39 17.94 -6.09
N ILE A 267 5.83 16.78 -6.61
CA ILE A 267 5.74 16.44 -8.04
C ILE A 267 4.29 16.46 -8.54
N GLN A 268 4.01 17.19 -9.62
CA GLN A 268 2.67 17.32 -10.19
C GLN A 268 2.59 16.76 -11.62
N PRO A 269 2.79 15.45 -11.87
CA PRO A 269 2.83 14.93 -13.24
C PRO A 269 1.45 14.88 -13.92
N GLY A 270 0.38 14.81 -13.13
CA GLY A 270 -0.95 14.37 -13.54
C GLY A 270 -1.38 13.12 -12.77
N GLN A 271 -2.63 12.69 -12.96
CA GLN A 271 -3.14 11.50 -12.28
C GLN A 271 -2.61 10.24 -12.98
N ILE A 272 -1.90 9.38 -12.24
CA ILE A 272 -1.35 8.11 -12.75
C ILE A 272 -2.26 6.99 -12.29
N VAL A 273 -2.84 6.22 -13.22
CA VAL A 273 -3.89 5.25 -12.89
C VAL A 273 -3.61 3.89 -13.54
N PRO A 274 -3.07 2.93 -12.78
CA PRO A 274 -3.11 1.53 -13.16
C PRO A 274 -4.48 0.89 -12.86
N GLU A 275 -5.18 0.45 -13.88
CA GLU A 275 -6.38 -0.37 -13.80
C GLU A 275 -5.97 -1.82 -14.11
N VAL A 276 -5.53 -2.56 -13.08
CA VAL A 276 -5.07 -3.93 -13.21
C VAL A 276 -6.19 -4.89 -12.84
N SER A 277 -6.66 -5.65 -13.80
CA SER A 277 -7.73 -6.64 -13.64
C SER A 277 -7.24 -8.02 -14.09
N SER A 278 -7.94 -9.07 -13.67
CA SER A 278 -7.57 -10.45 -14.01
C SER A 278 -8.39 -11.18 -15.10
N PRO A 279 -9.08 -10.51 -16.07
CA PRO A 279 -9.83 -11.23 -17.10
C PRO A 279 -8.92 -11.70 -18.25
N GLY A 280 -9.33 -12.76 -18.94
CA GLY A 280 -8.74 -13.18 -20.22
C GLY A 280 -7.70 -14.31 -20.12
N GLU A 281 -7.15 -14.68 -21.28
CA GLU A 281 -6.23 -15.82 -21.44
C GLU A 281 -4.76 -15.39 -21.64
N GLN A 282 -4.51 -14.11 -21.89
CA GLN A 282 -3.18 -13.55 -22.15
C GLN A 282 -3.02 -12.23 -21.42
N ALA A 283 -1.79 -11.92 -21.01
CA ALA A 283 -1.46 -10.62 -20.47
C ALA A 283 -1.63 -9.53 -21.55
N TYR A 284 -2.22 -8.40 -21.18
CA TYR A 284 -2.50 -7.28 -22.08
C TYR A 284 -2.22 -5.96 -21.38
N LEU A 285 -1.65 -5.01 -22.13
CA LEU A 285 -1.41 -3.65 -21.70
C LEU A 285 -1.91 -2.66 -22.74
N LYS A 286 -2.66 -1.67 -22.27
CA LYS A 286 -2.92 -0.43 -22.98
C LYS A 286 -2.53 0.76 -22.14
N VAL A 287 -1.66 1.61 -22.69
CA VAL A 287 -1.26 2.87 -22.09
C VAL A 287 -1.98 3.99 -22.85
N SER A 288 -2.72 4.83 -22.14
CA SER A 288 -3.51 5.90 -22.76
C SER A 288 -3.52 7.18 -21.95
N LEU A 289 -3.67 8.32 -22.62
CA LEU A 289 -3.98 9.60 -22.00
C LEU A 289 -5.48 9.83 -22.07
N ARG A 290 -6.08 10.12 -20.92
CA ARG A 290 -7.52 10.35 -20.76
C ARG A 290 -7.76 11.71 -20.10
N PRO A 291 -8.92 12.35 -20.36
CA PRO A 291 -9.32 13.49 -19.55
C PRO A 291 -9.57 13.06 -18.09
N LEU A 292 -9.47 14.01 -17.16
CA LEU A 292 -9.83 13.76 -15.75
C LEU A 292 -11.29 13.34 -15.66
N ASP A 293 -11.55 12.29 -14.90
CA ASP A 293 -12.91 11.87 -14.62
C ASP A 293 -13.57 12.86 -13.65
N ALA A 294 -14.68 13.46 -14.08
CA ALA A 294 -15.54 14.33 -13.27
C ALA A 294 -16.83 13.63 -12.81
N SER A 295 -16.99 12.34 -13.13
CA SER A 295 -18.14 11.54 -12.71
C SER A 295 -18.06 11.21 -11.23
N GLN A 296 -19.21 10.90 -10.64
CA GLN A 296 -19.33 10.47 -9.25
C GLN A 296 -20.19 9.22 -9.21
N LEU A 297 -19.62 8.12 -8.72
CA LEU A 297 -20.34 6.87 -8.57
C LEU A 297 -21.27 6.96 -7.35
N PRO A 298 -22.58 6.75 -7.53
CA PRO A 298 -23.50 6.75 -6.41
C PRO A 298 -23.24 5.53 -5.52
N ARG A 299 -23.28 5.72 -4.20
CA ARG A 299 -23.28 4.65 -3.20
C ARG A 299 -24.54 4.75 -2.36
N ALA A 300 -25.08 3.61 -1.96
CA ALA A 300 -26.23 3.59 -1.06
C ALA A 300 -25.84 4.19 0.30
N GLU A 301 -26.73 4.98 0.88
CA GLU A 301 -26.56 5.49 2.24
C GLU A 301 -26.59 4.34 3.25
N VAL A 302 -25.75 4.46 4.28
CA VAL A 302 -25.63 3.48 5.37
C VAL A 302 -25.62 4.17 6.73
N GLU A 303 -26.00 3.46 7.79
CA GLU A 303 -25.85 3.95 9.15
C GLU A 303 -24.37 4.15 9.50
N LEU A 304 -24.01 5.37 9.90
CA LEU A 304 -22.61 5.80 10.06
C LEU A 304 -21.89 5.03 11.17
N GLU A 305 -22.61 4.66 12.23
CA GLU A 305 -22.10 3.93 13.40
C GLU A 305 -21.61 2.52 13.06
N SER A 306 -22.20 1.91 12.03
CA SER A 306 -21.99 0.53 11.62
C SER A 306 -21.62 0.43 10.14
N ALA A 307 -21.08 1.51 9.56
CA ALA A 307 -20.66 1.51 8.18
C ALA A 307 -19.54 0.49 7.99
N GLN A 308 -19.77 -0.54 7.18
CA GLN A 308 -18.81 -1.62 6.95
C GLN A 308 -17.84 -1.34 5.78
N GLN A 309 -17.93 -0.15 5.18
CA GLN A 309 -17.08 0.28 4.07
C GLN A 309 -17.17 1.81 3.94
N ALA A 310 -16.28 2.38 3.12
CA ALA A 310 -16.30 3.78 2.73
C ALA A 310 -17.67 4.24 2.20
N ILE A 311 -18.21 5.33 2.75
CA ILE A 311 -19.53 5.89 2.39
C ILE A 311 -19.49 6.68 1.07
N GLY A 312 -20.65 7.07 0.54
CA GLY A 312 -20.74 7.88 -0.67
C GLY A 312 -20.48 9.37 -0.42
N VAL A 313 -19.94 10.08 -1.41
CA VAL A 313 -19.72 11.54 -1.33
C VAL A 313 -21.04 12.30 -1.07
N GLU A 314 -22.14 11.90 -1.71
CA GLU A 314 -23.46 12.50 -1.44
C GLU A 314 -23.88 12.38 0.04
N GLN A 315 -23.58 11.23 0.66
CA GLN A 315 -23.83 11.03 2.09
C GLN A 315 -22.92 11.90 2.96
N ILE A 316 -21.63 12.05 2.58
CA ILE A 316 -20.68 12.93 3.27
C ILE A 316 -21.18 14.38 3.25
N GLU A 317 -21.59 14.88 2.09
CA GLU A 317 -22.13 16.23 1.90
C GLU A 317 -23.39 16.45 2.75
N ALA A 318 -24.32 15.48 2.75
CA ALA A 318 -25.54 15.54 3.55
C ALA A 318 -25.25 15.57 5.05
N LEU A 319 -24.33 14.73 5.53
CA LEU A 319 -23.91 14.69 6.94
C LEU A 319 -23.22 15.99 7.36
N LEU A 320 -22.36 16.56 6.51
CA LEU A 320 -21.75 17.87 6.77
C LEU A 320 -22.79 18.98 6.83
N ALA A 321 -23.70 19.04 5.86
CA ALA A 321 -24.76 20.05 5.85
C ALA A 321 -25.65 19.99 7.10
N ALA A 322 -25.89 18.79 7.64
CA ALA A 322 -26.70 18.58 8.84
C ALA A 322 -26.08 19.17 10.12
N LEU A 323 -24.75 19.31 10.20
CA LEU A 323 -24.06 19.97 11.33
C LEU A 323 -24.34 21.49 11.39
N GLY A 324 -24.79 22.10 10.29
CA GLY A 324 -25.01 23.55 10.24
C GLY A 324 -23.71 24.35 10.18
N GLY A 325 -23.62 25.42 10.98
CA GLY A 325 -22.47 26.32 11.01
C GLY A 325 -22.20 27.11 9.71
N GLN A 326 -21.04 27.75 9.66
CA GLN A 326 -20.57 28.45 8.46
C GLN A 326 -19.95 27.44 7.47
N ALA A 327 -20.44 27.41 6.24
CA ALA A 327 -19.89 26.59 5.17
C ALA A 327 -18.59 27.20 4.59
N LEU A 328 -17.58 26.36 4.36
CA LEU A 328 -16.34 26.70 3.66
C LEU A 328 -16.21 25.80 2.44
N GLN A 329 -15.64 26.32 1.35
CA GLN A 329 -15.48 25.57 0.11
C GLN A 329 -14.13 25.88 -0.57
N ALA A 330 -13.54 24.85 -1.14
CA ALA A 330 -12.46 24.93 -2.12
C ALA A 330 -12.79 24.03 -3.31
N LYS A 331 -11.89 23.92 -4.28
CA LYS A 331 -12.08 23.07 -5.46
C LYS A 331 -10.90 22.15 -5.69
N THR A 332 -11.17 20.98 -6.23
CA THR A 332 -10.13 20.07 -6.73
C THR A 332 -9.68 20.47 -8.13
N ARG A 333 -8.60 19.84 -8.62
CA ARG A 333 -8.17 20.01 -10.02
C ARG A 333 -9.26 19.58 -11.03
N ALA A 334 -9.98 18.49 -10.77
CA ALA A 334 -11.08 18.04 -11.63
C ALA A 334 -12.38 18.83 -11.42
N GLY A 335 -12.38 19.81 -10.50
CA GLY A 335 -13.49 20.72 -10.28
C GLY A 335 -14.55 20.25 -9.27
N ARG A 336 -14.28 19.18 -8.51
CA ARG A 336 -15.13 18.76 -7.38
C ARG A 336 -15.02 19.76 -6.23
N ALA A 337 -16.06 19.85 -5.43
CA ALA A 337 -16.05 20.69 -4.23
C ALA A 337 -15.30 19.99 -3.10
N VAL A 338 -14.44 20.73 -2.40
CA VAL A 338 -13.90 20.34 -1.10
C VAL A 338 -14.67 21.15 -0.06
N GLU A 339 -15.43 20.47 0.81
CA GLU A 339 -16.33 21.13 1.76
C GLU A 339 -15.86 21.00 3.21
N ALA A 340 -16.05 22.08 3.97
CA ALA A 340 -15.87 22.07 5.41
C ALA A 340 -16.97 22.86 6.13
N ARG A 341 -17.14 22.59 7.43
CA ARG A 341 -18.09 23.29 8.30
C ARG A 341 -17.38 23.87 9.52
N TYR A 342 -17.62 25.15 9.77
CA TYR A 342 -17.13 25.85 10.95
C TYR A 342 -18.24 26.02 11.98
N ILE A 343 -18.07 25.37 13.13
CA ILE A 343 -18.94 25.41 14.30
C ILE A 343 -18.28 26.28 15.37
N VAL A 344 -18.97 27.33 15.80
CA VAL A 344 -18.46 28.30 16.78
C VAL A 344 -18.97 27.94 18.17
N GLY A 345 -18.05 27.85 19.13
CA GLY A 345 -18.32 27.61 20.54
C GLY A 345 -17.42 28.42 21.46
N GLY A 346 -17.54 28.20 22.78
CA GLY A 346 -16.74 28.87 23.81
C GLY A 346 -15.36 28.28 24.04
N ASP A 347 -15.14 27.03 23.61
CA ASP A 347 -13.87 26.33 23.71
C ASP A 347 -12.78 26.92 22.78
N ARG A 348 -11.55 26.42 22.93
CA ARG A 348 -10.48 26.69 21.98
C ARG A 348 -10.74 25.95 20.67
N ALA A 349 -10.61 26.66 19.56
CA ALA A 349 -10.83 26.12 18.23
C ALA A 349 -9.91 24.94 17.89
N VAL A 350 -10.49 23.90 17.29
CA VAL A 350 -9.80 22.70 16.77
C VAL A 350 -10.17 22.47 15.30
N MET A 351 -9.20 22.14 14.46
CA MET A 351 -9.44 21.63 13.10
C MET A 351 -9.47 20.11 13.12
N ILE A 352 -10.42 19.52 12.39
CA ILE A 352 -10.59 18.08 12.20
C ILE A 352 -10.55 17.85 10.68
N SER A 353 -9.53 17.15 10.20
CA SER A 353 -9.33 16.87 8.78
C SER A 353 -9.23 15.37 8.52
N ALA A 354 -9.69 14.92 7.35
CA ALA A 354 -9.57 13.54 6.90
C ALA A 354 -9.64 13.45 5.37
N GLY A 355 -9.29 12.27 4.83
CA GLY A 355 -9.39 12.02 3.39
C GLY A 355 -8.42 12.87 2.56
N GLN A 356 -7.32 13.34 3.17
CA GLN A 356 -6.21 13.96 2.46
C GLN A 356 -5.60 12.96 1.46
N HIS A 357 -5.36 11.75 1.94
CA HIS A 357 -5.10 10.58 1.12
C HIS A 357 -6.40 9.82 0.98
N ALA A 358 -6.92 9.72 -0.23
CA ALA A 358 -8.31 9.32 -0.41
C ALA A 358 -8.53 7.80 -0.33
N ASN A 359 -7.45 7.00 -0.38
CA ASN A 359 -7.48 5.56 -0.13
C ASN A 359 -7.53 5.21 1.37
N GLU A 360 -7.25 6.16 2.26
CA GLU A 360 -7.27 6.02 3.72
C GLU A 360 -8.67 6.35 4.28
N THR A 361 -9.62 5.46 4.06
CA THR A 361 -11.05 5.81 4.11
C THR A 361 -11.68 5.81 5.50
N SER A 362 -11.06 5.21 6.52
CA SER A 362 -11.65 5.14 7.88
C SER A 362 -11.70 6.51 8.56
N GLY A 363 -10.75 7.40 8.24
CA GLY A 363 -10.68 8.75 8.78
C GLY A 363 -11.92 9.58 8.42
N VAL A 364 -12.48 9.41 7.22
CA VAL A 364 -13.68 10.13 6.75
C VAL A 364 -14.87 9.86 7.67
N VAL A 365 -15.14 8.58 7.92
CA VAL A 365 -16.24 8.14 8.80
C VAL A 365 -15.93 8.51 10.26
N GLY A 366 -14.69 8.35 10.70
CA GLY A 366 -14.25 8.73 12.04
C GLY A 366 -14.46 10.20 12.36
N ALA A 367 -14.08 11.09 11.45
CA ALA A 367 -14.27 12.54 11.57
C ALA A 367 -15.76 12.92 11.68
N LEU A 368 -16.60 12.38 10.80
CA LEU A 368 -18.05 12.66 10.80
C LEU A 368 -18.73 12.19 12.08
N ARG A 369 -18.39 10.99 12.57
CA ARG A 369 -18.91 10.47 13.86
C ARG A 369 -18.49 11.35 15.02
N ALA A 370 -17.23 11.75 15.06
CA ALA A 370 -16.71 12.62 16.11
C ALA A 370 -17.37 14.00 16.09
N ALA A 371 -17.52 14.62 14.91
CA ALA A 371 -18.22 15.90 14.78
C ALA A 371 -19.67 15.82 15.25
N ARG A 372 -20.41 14.75 14.91
CA ARG A 372 -21.78 14.54 15.40
C ARG A 372 -21.84 14.42 16.93
N GLN A 373 -20.81 13.87 17.56
CA GLN A 373 -20.71 13.79 19.01
C GLN A 373 -20.37 15.14 19.65
N LEU A 374 -19.43 15.90 19.07
CA LEU A 374 -19.02 17.21 19.55
C LEU A 374 -20.12 18.27 19.36
N ASP A 375 -20.90 18.21 18.27
CA ASP A 375 -22.02 19.13 17.98
C ASP A 375 -23.14 19.07 19.04
N GLY A 376 -23.16 18.02 19.88
CA GLY A 376 -24.06 17.94 21.03
C GLY A 376 -23.68 18.85 22.21
N ASP A 377 -22.48 19.42 22.22
CA ASP A 377 -22.00 20.34 23.26
C ASP A 377 -22.00 21.79 22.73
N PRO A 378 -22.76 22.72 23.32
CA PRO A 378 -22.79 24.11 22.88
C PRO A 378 -21.46 24.86 23.04
N GLU A 379 -20.53 24.36 23.87
CA GLU A 379 -19.20 24.96 24.00
C GLU A 379 -18.25 24.52 22.86
N ALA A 380 -18.62 23.48 22.10
CA ALA A 380 -17.76 22.90 21.08
C ALA A 380 -17.38 23.90 19.98
N HIS A 381 -16.07 24.06 19.74
CA HIS A 381 -15.53 25.02 18.78
C HIS A 381 -14.58 24.31 17.82
N PHE A 382 -15.04 24.02 16.60
CA PHE A 382 -14.25 23.26 15.64
C PHE A 382 -14.57 23.56 14.18
N VAL A 383 -13.61 23.26 13.30
CA VAL A 383 -13.81 23.16 11.86
C VAL A 383 -13.64 21.70 11.44
N ILE A 384 -14.56 21.16 10.65
CA ILE A 384 -14.44 19.80 10.09
C ILE A 384 -14.35 19.83 8.56
N SER A 385 -13.33 19.16 8.01
CA SER A 385 -13.10 18.90 6.58
C SER A 385 -12.83 17.40 6.38
N PRO A 386 -13.88 16.56 6.25
CA PRO A 386 -13.75 15.11 6.37
C PRO A 386 -13.31 14.43 5.07
N LEU A 387 -13.30 15.16 3.95
CA LEU A 387 -12.86 14.67 2.65
C LEU A 387 -12.12 15.77 1.90
N GLU A 388 -10.80 15.84 2.08
CA GLU A 388 -9.96 16.89 1.48
C GLU A 388 -9.52 16.59 0.05
N ASN A 389 -9.48 15.31 -0.37
CA ASN A 389 -9.16 14.88 -1.73
C ASN A 389 -10.32 14.13 -2.43
N PRO A 390 -11.42 14.83 -2.80
CA PRO A 390 -12.53 14.22 -3.54
C PRO A 390 -12.16 13.60 -4.89
N ASP A 391 -11.12 14.11 -5.57
CA ASP A 391 -10.66 13.54 -6.85
C ASP A 391 -10.04 12.16 -6.65
N GLY A 392 -9.16 12.03 -5.66
CA GLY A 392 -8.63 10.73 -5.24
C GLY A 392 -9.75 9.81 -4.76
N TYR A 393 -10.77 10.31 -4.09
CA TYR A 393 -11.85 9.48 -3.53
C TYR A 393 -12.77 8.91 -4.61
N ALA A 394 -13.03 9.71 -5.65
CA ALA A 394 -13.71 9.20 -6.85
C ALA A 394 -12.87 8.13 -7.55
N LEU A 395 -11.55 8.34 -7.66
CA LEU A 395 -10.63 7.33 -8.20
C LEU A 395 -10.61 6.05 -7.36
N GLN A 396 -10.54 6.17 -6.04
CA GLN A 396 -10.64 5.04 -5.12
C GLN A 396 -11.91 4.24 -5.37
N GLY A 397 -13.05 4.92 -5.52
CA GLY A 397 -14.32 4.27 -5.81
C GLY A 397 -14.36 3.56 -7.15
N ARG A 398 -13.68 4.12 -8.17
CA ARG A 398 -13.50 3.48 -9.48
C ARG A 398 -12.67 2.20 -9.37
N LEU A 399 -11.53 2.26 -8.68
CA LEU A 399 -10.60 1.12 -8.59
C LEU A 399 -11.13 -0.02 -7.70
N VAL A 400 -11.82 0.30 -6.60
CA VAL A 400 -12.44 -0.69 -5.72
C VAL A 400 -13.59 -1.45 -6.38
N ALA A 401 -14.23 -0.87 -7.41
CA ALA A 401 -15.29 -1.57 -8.14
C ALA A 401 -14.79 -2.84 -8.83
N ASP A 402 -13.55 -2.82 -9.32
CA ASP A 402 -12.91 -3.97 -9.97
C ASP A 402 -12.05 -4.77 -9.00
N GLN A 403 -11.31 -4.09 -8.12
CA GLN A 403 -10.35 -4.70 -7.19
C GLN A 403 -10.61 -4.29 -5.74
N PRO A 404 -11.59 -4.90 -5.06
CA PRO A 404 -12.11 -4.41 -3.78
C PRO A 404 -11.21 -4.65 -2.57
N ARG A 405 -9.98 -5.13 -2.77
CA ARG A 405 -9.04 -5.51 -1.70
C ARG A 405 -7.65 -4.89 -1.85
N HIS A 406 -7.38 -4.21 -2.96
CA HIS A 406 -6.06 -3.62 -3.19
C HIS A 406 -5.92 -2.27 -2.46
N MET A 407 -4.71 -1.85 -2.12
CA MET A 407 -4.40 -0.60 -1.42
C MET A 407 -4.76 0.66 -2.21
N HIS A 408 -4.67 0.58 -3.54
CA HIS A 408 -4.97 1.67 -4.48
C HIS A 408 -4.17 2.95 -4.22
N HIS A 409 -2.84 2.87 -4.09
CA HIS A 409 -2.01 4.07 -3.90
C HIS A 409 -2.16 5.10 -5.04
N ALA A 410 -2.62 4.68 -6.22
CA ALA A 410 -3.04 5.59 -7.29
C ALA A 410 -4.08 6.63 -6.86
N ALA A 411 -4.90 6.31 -5.85
CA ALA A 411 -5.91 7.19 -5.27
C ALA A 411 -5.42 8.00 -4.05
N ARG A 412 -4.17 7.80 -3.61
CA ARG A 412 -3.58 8.54 -2.48
C ARG A 412 -3.41 10.03 -2.80
N TYR A 413 -2.86 10.35 -3.97
CA TYR A 413 -2.50 11.72 -4.35
C TYR A 413 -3.66 12.49 -4.98
N THR A 414 -3.50 13.82 -5.07
CA THR A 414 -4.47 14.68 -5.75
C THR A 414 -4.48 14.39 -7.26
N ALA A 415 -5.43 14.94 -8.01
CA ALA A 415 -5.41 14.82 -9.48
C ALA A 415 -4.22 15.55 -10.15
N PHE A 416 -3.42 16.33 -9.42
CA PHE A 416 -2.10 16.77 -9.91
C PHE A 416 -1.04 15.68 -9.81
N GLY A 417 -1.25 14.63 -9.02
CA GLY A 417 -0.30 13.55 -8.72
C GLY A 417 0.66 13.85 -7.57
N ASN A 418 0.50 15.00 -6.89
CA ASN A 418 1.27 15.36 -5.71
C ASN A 418 0.52 15.01 -4.42
N ASP A 419 1.27 14.93 -3.32
CA ASP A 419 0.71 14.87 -1.98
C ASP A 419 0.06 16.19 -1.61
N LEU A 420 -1.18 16.16 -1.11
CA LEU A 420 -1.95 17.36 -0.79
C LEU A 420 -1.19 18.24 0.23
N GLN A 421 -0.52 17.64 1.22
CA GLN A 421 0.26 18.37 2.23
C GLN A 421 1.44 19.14 1.62
N SER A 422 1.89 18.76 0.42
CA SER A 422 2.99 19.40 -0.32
C SER A 422 2.51 20.39 -1.39
N GLN A 423 1.20 20.68 -1.46
CA GLN A 423 0.71 21.75 -2.32
C GLN A 423 1.24 23.12 -1.86
N PRO A 424 1.62 24.02 -2.79
CA PRO A 424 1.97 25.39 -2.45
C PRO A 424 0.79 26.13 -1.81
N LEU A 425 1.07 26.91 -0.76
CA LEU A 425 0.08 27.77 -0.10
C LEU A 425 -0.46 28.86 -1.04
N GLY A 426 -1.67 29.34 -0.75
CA GLY A 426 -2.30 30.43 -1.49
C GLY A 426 -2.84 30.05 -2.88
N GLN A 427 -2.83 28.75 -3.23
CA GLN A 427 -3.45 28.24 -4.44
C GLN A 427 -4.93 27.90 -4.20
N PRO A 428 -5.83 28.07 -5.17
CA PRO A 428 -7.27 27.88 -4.98
C PRO A 428 -7.71 26.40 -5.05
N PHE A 429 -6.84 25.47 -4.67
CA PHE A 429 -7.03 24.03 -4.81
C PHE A 429 -7.34 23.36 -3.45
N GLU A 430 -7.14 22.05 -3.33
CA GLU A 430 -7.56 21.26 -2.18
C GLU A 430 -7.02 21.81 -0.85
N HIS A 431 -5.74 22.16 -0.78
CA HIS A 431 -5.11 22.72 0.42
C HIS A 431 -5.77 24.03 0.92
N ALA A 432 -6.42 24.79 0.03
CA ALA A 432 -7.07 26.05 0.39
C ALA A 432 -8.15 25.90 1.48
N ILE A 433 -8.74 24.70 1.63
CA ILE A 433 -9.74 24.46 2.67
C ILE A 433 -9.12 24.58 4.07
N ARG A 434 -7.85 24.16 4.25
CA ARG A 434 -7.12 24.27 5.52
C ARG A 434 -6.72 25.70 5.83
N GLU A 435 -6.29 26.45 4.83
CA GLU A 435 -5.97 27.88 4.98
C GLU A 435 -7.21 28.69 5.39
N GLN A 436 -8.37 28.43 4.77
CA GLN A 436 -9.64 29.03 5.15
C GLN A 436 -10.07 28.63 6.57
N ALA A 437 -10.00 27.34 6.90
CA ALA A 437 -10.34 26.81 8.21
C ALA A 437 -9.50 27.47 9.32
N PHE A 438 -8.19 27.56 9.11
CA PHE A 438 -7.27 28.20 10.05
C PHE A 438 -7.52 29.70 10.17
N SER A 439 -7.63 30.41 9.04
CA SER A 439 -7.83 31.88 9.05
C SER A 439 -9.12 32.31 9.75
N LEU A 440 -10.16 31.48 9.75
CA LEU A 440 -11.45 31.80 10.37
C LEU A 440 -11.54 31.39 11.83
N SER A 441 -11.00 30.22 12.16
CA SER A 441 -11.13 29.65 13.51
C SER A 441 -9.97 30.00 14.44
N ASN A 442 -8.80 30.35 13.88
CA ASN A 442 -7.55 30.50 14.62
C ASN A 442 -7.25 29.27 15.51
N ALA A 443 -7.53 28.07 14.97
CA ALA A 443 -7.41 26.81 15.69
C ALA A 443 -5.99 26.59 16.24
N GLY A 444 -5.92 26.13 17.50
CA GLY A 444 -4.65 25.81 18.15
C GLY A 444 -4.19 24.36 17.92
N LEU A 445 -5.07 23.50 17.44
CA LEU A 445 -4.82 22.08 17.16
C LEU A 445 -5.46 21.69 15.83
N ASN A 446 -4.73 20.94 14.99
CA ASN A 446 -5.28 20.19 13.87
C ASN A 446 -5.19 18.68 14.13
N ILE A 447 -6.33 17.99 14.11
CA ILE A 447 -6.42 16.53 14.18
C ILE A 447 -6.61 16.04 12.74
N ASN A 448 -5.56 15.48 12.15
CA ASN A 448 -5.52 15.05 10.76
C ASN A 448 -5.53 13.51 10.67
N LEU A 449 -6.67 12.95 10.27
CA LEU A 449 -6.90 11.52 10.29
C LEU A 449 -6.35 10.85 9.04
N HIS A 450 -5.43 9.92 9.26
CA HIS A 450 -4.74 9.18 8.21
C HIS A 450 -4.81 7.67 8.46
N GLY A 451 -4.39 6.94 7.44
CA GLY A 451 -4.18 5.51 7.46
C GLY A 451 -2.99 5.10 6.61
N TYR A 452 -2.76 3.79 6.51
CA TYR A 452 -1.66 3.22 5.74
C TYR A 452 -1.99 1.77 5.36
N PRO A 453 -1.14 1.07 4.58
CA PRO A 453 -1.40 -0.29 4.14
C PRO A 453 -1.91 -1.23 5.24
N ALA A 454 -3.07 -1.83 4.99
CA ALA A 454 -3.69 -2.83 5.87
C ALA A 454 -3.10 -4.24 5.71
N HIS A 455 -2.33 -4.44 4.63
CA HIS A 455 -1.63 -5.66 4.27
C HIS A 455 -0.30 -5.35 3.60
N GLU A 456 0.46 -6.38 3.19
CA GLU A 456 1.79 -6.20 2.61
C GLU A 456 1.79 -5.37 1.31
N TRP A 457 2.61 -4.32 1.29
CA TRP A 457 2.91 -3.52 0.10
C TRP A 457 4.21 -3.97 -0.57
N THR A 458 4.16 -4.39 -1.83
CA THR A 458 5.35 -4.87 -2.56
C THR A 458 5.53 -4.22 -3.93
N ARG A 459 6.78 -4.21 -4.39
CA ARG A 459 7.21 -3.80 -5.73
C ARG A 459 8.26 -4.79 -6.26
N PRO A 460 7.85 -5.97 -6.77
CA PRO A 460 8.76 -7.07 -7.08
C PRO A 460 9.83 -6.75 -8.14
N LEU A 461 9.50 -5.97 -9.17
CA LEU A 461 10.40 -5.62 -10.27
C LEU A 461 11.33 -4.44 -9.94
N SER A 462 11.08 -3.74 -8.83
CA SER A 462 11.85 -2.60 -8.34
C SER A 462 12.50 -2.88 -6.97
N GLY A 463 13.04 -4.09 -6.77
CA GLY A 463 13.79 -4.46 -5.56
C GLY A 463 12.96 -5.10 -4.44
N TYR A 464 11.69 -5.42 -4.72
CA TYR A 464 10.67 -5.98 -3.81
C TYR A 464 10.13 -5.00 -2.77
N VAL A 465 11.02 -4.35 -2.02
CA VAL A 465 10.62 -3.37 -1.00
C VAL A 465 10.44 -2.01 -1.65
N PRO A 466 9.30 -1.33 -1.46
CA PRO A 466 9.08 -0.01 -2.03
C PRO A 466 10.11 1.00 -1.51
N ARG A 467 10.88 1.60 -2.43
CA ARG A 467 11.97 2.55 -2.13
C ARG A 467 11.50 3.70 -1.24
N GLY A 468 12.17 3.91 -0.11
CA GLY A 468 11.88 5.02 0.81
C GLY A 468 10.63 4.80 1.68
N PHE A 469 9.98 3.64 1.54
CA PHE A 469 8.80 3.25 2.32
C PHE A 469 9.00 1.92 3.04
N GLU A 470 10.25 1.55 3.34
CA GLU A 470 10.60 0.26 3.93
C GLU A 470 9.82 0.00 5.25
N MET A 471 9.62 1.05 6.06
CA MET A 471 8.88 1.00 7.33
C MET A 471 7.34 0.95 7.17
N TRP A 472 6.83 1.07 5.96
CA TRP A 472 5.39 1.07 5.61
C TRP A 472 4.98 -0.20 4.85
N THR A 473 5.94 -1.04 4.46
CA THR A 473 5.74 -2.29 3.72
C THR A 473 4.75 -3.24 4.40
N ILE A 474 4.69 -3.28 5.72
CA ILE A 474 3.81 -4.20 6.47
C ILE A 474 3.12 -3.52 7.67
N PRO A 475 1.92 -4.00 8.08
CA PRO A 475 1.19 -3.46 9.23
C PRO A 475 1.96 -3.51 10.56
N LYS A 476 1.84 -2.46 11.38
CA LYS A 476 2.51 -2.28 12.67
C LYS A 476 1.63 -1.66 13.76
N GLY A 477 0.32 -1.84 13.64
CA GLY A 477 -0.70 -1.32 14.55
C GLY A 477 -1.12 0.12 14.24
N PHE A 478 -2.05 0.63 15.04
CA PHE A 478 -2.48 2.01 15.07
C PHE A 478 -1.48 2.87 15.84
N PHE A 479 -0.96 3.93 15.23
CA PHE A 479 0.00 4.82 15.88
C PHE A 479 -0.30 6.30 15.61
N LEU A 480 0.37 7.17 16.38
CA LEU A 480 0.15 8.61 16.32
C LEU A 480 1.43 9.35 15.89
N ILE A 481 1.30 10.39 15.08
CA ILE A 481 2.39 11.31 14.78
C ILE A 481 1.99 12.68 15.31
N MET A 482 2.76 13.19 16.26
CA MET A 482 2.58 14.51 16.84
C MET A 482 3.58 15.48 16.22
N ARG A 483 3.09 16.60 15.70
CA ARG A 483 3.93 17.69 15.23
C ARG A 483 3.57 18.98 15.96
N TYR A 484 4.58 19.78 16.29
CA TYR A 484 4.39 20.97 17.12
C TYR A 484 5.30 22.12 16.69
N GLN A 485 4.81 23.34 16.82
CA GLN A 485 5.64 24.54 16.61
C GLN A 485 6.60 24.76 17.81
N PRO A 486 7.69 25.52 17.61
CA PRO A 486 8.60 25.87 18.69
C PRO A 486 7.87 26.45 19.91
N GLY A 487 8.17 25.91 21.10
CA GLY A 487 7.55 26.32 22.37
C GLY A 487 6.30 25.53 22.78
N TYR A 488 5.84 24.57 21.97
CA TYR A 488 4.68 23.72 22.25
C TYR A 488 5.02 22.28 22.66
N GLU A 489 6.30 21.93 22.82
CA GLU A 489 6.75 20.56 23.14
C GLU A 489 6.04 19.95 24.35
N THR A 490 6.01 20.64 25.51
CA THR A 490 5.32 20.13 26.69
C THR A 490 3.81 19.93 26.47
N ALA A 491 3.17 20.80 25.68
CA ALA A 491 1.76 20.64 25.35
C ALA A 491 1.52 19.45 24.41
N ALA A 492 2.44 19.20 23.47
CA ALA A 492 2.42 18.06 22.57
C ALA A 492 2.57 16.74 23.33
N GLU A 493 3.52 16.66 24.27
CA GLU A 493 3.71 15.48 25.13
C GLU A 493 2.46 15.17 25.97
N GLN A 494 1.89 16.18 26.62
CA GLN A 494 0.67 16.04 27.42
C GLN A 494 -0.53 15.60 26.57
N LEU A 495 -0.65 16.13 25.35
CA LEU A 495 -1.72 15.77 24.42
C LEU A 495 -1.61 14.29 24.01
N VAL A 496 -0.43 13.83 23.59
CA VAL A 496 -0.23 12.42 23.18
C VAL A 496 -0.47 11.46 24.34
N GLU A 497 0.01 11.78 25.54
CA GLU A 497 -0.22 10.97 26.74
C GLU A 497 -1.72 10.84 27.04
N ALA A 498 -2.44 11.97 27.07
CA ALA A 498 -3.88 11.98 27.35
C ALA A 498 -4.69 11.22 26.27
N VAL A 499 -4.36 11.43 24.99
CA VAL A 499 -5.03 10.76 23.88
C VAL A 499 -4.80 9.25 23.93
N THR A 500 -3.56 8.80 24.07
CA THR A 500 -3.25 7.36 24.12
C THR A 500 -3.86 6.68 25.35
N GLN A 501 -4.00 7.39 26.48
CA GLN A 501 -4.70 6.88 27.65
C GLN A 501 -6.19 6.64 27.38
N GLN A 502 -6.86 7.53 26.64
CA GLN A 502 -8.26 7.32 26.22
C GLN A 502 -8.39 6.23 25.17
N LEU A 503 -7.48 6.17 24.20
CA LEU A 503 -7.46 5.12 23.17
C LEU A 503 -7.27 3.73 23.78
N ALA A 504 -6.52 3.60 24.87
CA ALA A 504 -6.38 2.34 25.60
C ALA A 504 -7.72 1.83 26.20
N GLN A 505 -8.76 2.67 26.26
CA GLN A 505 -10.11 2.26 26.67
C GLN A 505 -10.99 1.79 25.50
N VAL A 506 -10.53 1.94 24.25
CA VAL A 506 -11.25 1.44 23.07
C VAL A 506 -11.12 -0.10 23.04
N PRO A 507 -12.24 -0.84 23.08
CA PRO A 507 -12.20 -2.30 23.18
C PRO A 507 -11.36 -2.96 22.08
N GLY A 508 -10.40 -3.79 22.48
CA GLY A 508 -9.57 -4.61 21.58
C GLY A 508 -8.45 -3.86 20.86
N LEU A 509 -8.33 -2.53 21.00
CA LEU A 509 -7.39 -1.74 20.23
C LEU A 509 -5.92 -1.92 20.69
N VAL A 510 -5.70 -2.08 22.00
CA VAL A 510 -4.37 -2.36 22.55
C VAL A 510 -3.89 -3.75 22.14
N GLU A 511 -4.78 -4.75 22.20
CA GLU A 511 -4.48 -6.12 21.80
C GLU A 511 -4.20 -6.21 20.30
N PHE A 512 -4.98 -5.47 19.48
CA PHE A 512 -4.75 -5.32 18.06
C PHE A 512 -3.34 -4.78 17.75
N ASN A 513 -2.94 -3.69 18.41
CA ASN A 513 -1.60 -3.13 18.27
C ASN A 513 -0.51 -4.12 18.67
N ALA A 514 -0.65 -4.75 19.83
CA ALA A 514 0.34 -5.72 20.32
C ALA A 514 0.52 -6.89 19.34
N ALA A 515 -0.57 -7.39 18.75
CA ALA A 515 -0.51 -8.47 17.76
C ALA A 515 0.20 -8.05 16.47
N GLN A 516 -0.13 -6.87 15.91
CA GLN A 516 0.54 -6.40 14.69
C GLN A 516 2.00 -6.07 14.92
N ILE A 517 2.36 -5.42 16.04
CA ILE A 517 3.76 -5.10 16.36
C ILE A 517 4.57 -6.39 16.54
N ALA A 518 4.04 -7.39 17.23
CA ALA A 518 4.73 -8.67 17.39
C ALA A 518 5.01 -9.35 16.05
N LEU A 519 4.07 -9.30 15.10
CA LEU A 519 4.27 -9.84 13.77
C LEU A 519 5.24 -8.99 12.94
N PHE A 520 5.14 -7.66 13.03
CA PHE A 520 6.06 -6.71 12.41
C PHE A 520 7.50 -7.01 12.80
N GLU A 521 7.78 -7.17 14.10
CA GLU A 521 9.14 -7.35 14.59
C GLU A 521 9.81 -8.65 14.12
N ILE A 522 9.02 -9.68 13.80
CA ILE A 522 9.53 -10.93 13.25
C ILE A 522 10.06 -10.74 11.82
N HIS A 523 9.41 -9.89 11.01
CA HIS A 523 9.69 -9.75 9.57
C HIS A 523 10.41 -8.46 9.18
N ALA A 524 10.31 -7.42 10.01
CA ALA A 524 10.91 -6.11 9.78
C ALA A 524 11.95 -5.73 10.84
N GLY A 525 12.14 -6.54 11.87
CA GLY A 525 13.02 -6.26 13.02
C GLY A 525 12.38 -5.30 14.04
N ALA A 526 13.11 -5.00 15.11
CA ALA A 526 12.59 -4.22 16.24
C ALA A 526 11.96 -2.89 15.80
N LEU A 527 10.76 -2.60 16.33
CA LEU A 527 10.09 -1.34 16.09
C LEU A 527 10.85 -0.22 16.80
N THR A 528 11.21 0.83 16.07
CA THR A 528 12.03 1.93 16.60
C THR A 528 11.19 3.06 17.22
N PHE A 529 9.87 2.97 17.14
CA PHE A 529 8.97 4.02 17.63
C PHE A 529 8.81 3.87 19.15
N PRO A 530 8.87 4.96 19.92
CA PRO A 530 8.53 4.92 21.33
C PRO A 530 7.06 4.49 21.53
N MET A 531 6.78 3.88 22.67
CA MET A 531 5.46 3.34 23.02
C MET A 531 4.87 4.09 24.21
N LEU A 532 3.59 4.48 24.11
CA LEU A 532 2.79 5.01 25.22
C LEU A 532 1.44 4.29 25.28
N ASN A 533 1.09 3.76 26.45
CA ASN A 533 -0.21 3.12 26.70
C ASN A 533 -0.63 2.03 25.67
N GLY A 534 0.35 1.37 25.03
CA GLY A 534 0.09 0.36 23.99
C GLY A 534 0.09 0.88 22.53
N PHE A 535 0.43 2.14 22.33
CA PHE A 535 0.45 2.79 21.01
C PHE A 535 1.87 3.27 20.67
N PRO A 536 2.39 2.93 19.47
CA PRO A 536 3.56 3.61 18.96
C PRO A 536 3.24 5.08 18.71
N TYR A 537 4.25 5.95 18.83
CA TYR A 537 4.10 7.33 18.41
C TYR A 537 5.41 7.92 17.90
N LEU A 538 5.30 9.01 17.14
CA LEU A 538 6.42 9.88 16.79
C LEU A 538 6.08 11.30 17.20
N SER A 539 7.09 12.08 17.58
CA SER A 539 6.94 13.49 17.90
C SER A 539 8.06 14.29 17.23
N SER A 540 7.73 15.43 16.60
CA SER A 540 8.73 16.28 15.94
C SER A 540 8.32 17.75 15.91
N GLU A 541 9.29 18.64 16.12
CA GLU A 541 9.10 20.08 15.92
C GLU A 541 8.99 20.41 14.42
N ASP A 542 8.02 21.24 14.05
CA ASP A 542 7.76 21.70 12.68
C ASP A 542 7.26 23.15 12.71
N ALA A 543 8.13 24.09 12.33
CA ALA A 543 7.85 25.52 12.40
C ALA A 543 6.94 26.03 11.26
N ASP A 544 6.79 25.25 10.19
CA ASP A 544 6.10 25.67 8.97
C ASP A 544 4.62 25.26 8.95
N GLN A 545 4.14 24.60 10.01
CA GLN A 545 2.74 24.20 10.11
C GLN A 545 1.80 25.37 10.31
N LEU A 546 0.56 25.20 9.84
CA LEU A 546 -0.51 26.17 10.05
C LEU A 546 -0.88 26.31 11.54
N THR A 547 -1.11 25.20 12.23
CA THR A 547 -1.53 25.18 13.64
C THR A 547 -0.35 24.94 14.58
N PRO A 548 -0.38 25.48 15.82
CA PRO A 548 0.65 25.22 16.82
C PRO A 548 0.87 23.74 17.16
N LEU A 549 -0.20 22.95 17.13
CA LEU A 549 -0.18 21.51 17.34
C LEU A 549 -0.87 20.82 16.16
N MET A 550 -0.32 19.71 15.69
CA MET A 550 -0.96 18.80 14.75
C MET A 550 -0.82 17.35 15.22
N LEU A 551 -1.95 16.69 15.45
CA LEU A 551 -2.01 15.27 15.75
C LEU A 551 -2.46 14.52 14.49
N ILE A 552 -1.61 13.62 14.02
CA ILE A 552 -1.87 12.76 12.87
C ILE A 552 -2.09 11.33 13.36
N THR A 553 -3.09 10.65 12.84
CA THR A 553 -3.37 9.25 13.16
C THR A 553 -2.95 8.33 12.03
N GLU A 554 -2.45 7.14 12.30
CA GLU A 554 -2.00 6.20 11.26
C GLU A 554 -2.60 4.82 11.56
N TYR A 555 -3.77 4.52 10.99
CA TYR A 555 -4.44 3.23 11.11
C TYR A 555 -4.20 2.37 9.86
N PRO A 556 -3.89 1.07 9.98
CA PRO A 556 -3.76 0.18 8.82
C PRO A 556 -5.15 -0.07 8.19
N ASP A 557 -5.63 0.84 7.33
CA ASP A 557 -7.03 0.94 6.91
C ASP A 557 -7.28 0.91 5.40
N GLU A 558 -6.22 0.92 4.59
CA GLU A 558 -6.34 0.98 3.13
C GLU A 558 -7.17 -0.21 2.64
N THR A 559 -8.37 0.09 2.15
CA THR A 559 -9.35 -0.86 1.61
C THR A 559 -9.88 -1.91 2.61
N LEU A 560 -9.91 -1.58 3.92
CA LEU A 560 -10.63 -2.40 4.90
C LEU A 560 -12.15 -2.42 4.65
N THR A 561 -12.77 -3.57 4.96
CA THR A 561 -14.23 -3.73 4.95
C THR A 561 -14.71 -4.57 6.14
N GLY A 562 -16.01 -4.56 6.44
CA GLY A 562 -16.61 -5.33 7.53
C GLY A 562 -16.26 -4.79 8.92
N GLU A 563 -16.20 -5.69 9.89
CA GLU A 563 -15.87 -5.36 11.29
C GLU A 563 -14.51 -4.65 11.46
N PRO A 564 -13.42 -5.03 10.74
CA PRO A 564 -12.16 -4.27 10.79
C PRO A 564 -12.33 -2.79 10.42
N PHE A 565 -13.14 -2.48 9.41
CA PHE A 565 -13.41 -1.08 9.03
C PHE A 565 -14.20 -0.34 10.12
N VAL A 566 -15.15 -1.02 10.77
CA VAL A 566 -15.89 -0.47 11.93
C VAL A 566 -14.97 -0.17 13.11
N GLN A 567 -14.01 -1.06 13.39
CA GLN A 567 -12.99 -0.85 14.41
C GLN A 567 -12.08 0.33 14.06
N ALA A 568 -11.64 0.43 12.81
CA ALA A 568 -10.81 1.53 12.31
C ALA A 568 -11.50 2.89 12.51
N HIS A 569 -12.71 3.06 11.98
CA HIS A 569 -13.42 4.34 12.12
C HIS A 569 -13.91 4.61 13.56
N THR A 570 -13.87 3.62 14.45
CA THR A 570 -14.07 3.78 15.90
C THR A 570 -12.82 4.29 16.61
N ALA A 571 -11.64 3.76 16.28
CA ALA A 571 -10.38 4.30 16.76
C ALA A 571 -10.17 5.75 16.29
N GLN A 572 -10.48 6.05 15.02
CA GLN A 572 -10.39 7.39 14.47
C GLN A 572 -11.31 8.39 15.21
N MET A 573 -12.59 8.03 15.40
CA MET A 573 -13.54 8.85 16.15
C MET A 573 -13.10 9.07 17.60
N ALA A 574 -12.66 8.01 18.28
CA ALA A 574 -12.18 8.09 19.65
C ALA A 574 -10.96 9.02 19.77
N THR A 575 -10.04 8.98 18.80
CA THR A 575 -8.89 9.90 18.76
C THR A 575 -9.35 11.35 18.68
N VAL A 576 -10.28 11.69 17.79
CA VAL A 576 -10.77 13.07 17.64
C VAL A 576 -11.38 13.58 18.95
N VAL A 577 -12.29 12.80 19.55
CA VAL A 577 -12.96 13.19 20.79
C VAL A 577 -11.96 13.31 21.95
N ALA A 578 -11.03 12.36 22.07
CA ALA A 578 -10.00 12.40 23.11
C ALA A 578 -9.07 13.60 22.95
N ALA A 579 -8.60 13.87 21.73
CA ALA A 579 -7.69 14.98 21.43
C ALA A 579 -8.38 16.33 21.63
N TYR A 580 -9.63 16.48 21.19
CA TYR A 580 -10.43 17.68 21.44
C TYR A 580 -10.52 17.96 22.94
N ASN A 581 -10.97 16.99 23.73
CA ASN A 581 -11.15 17.14 25.18
C ASN A 581 -9.82 17.42 25.91
N ALA A 582 -8.76 16.68 25.56
CA ALA A 582 -7.44 16.87 26.15
C ALA A 582 -6.90 18.27 25.85
N PHE A 583 -7.05 18.73 24.60
CA PHE A 583 -6.64 20.06 24.18
C PHE A 583 -7.29 21.16 25.02
N GLN A 584 -8.58 21.02 25.38
CA GLN A 584 -9.29 21.99 26.23
C GLN A 584 -8.78 22.06 27.67
N THR A 585 -7.93 21.13 28.11
CA THR A 585 -7.33 21.14 29.45
C THR A 585 -5.87 21.60 29.49
N LEU A 586 -5.21 21.70 28.33
CA LEU A 586 -3.78 22.04 28.25
C LEU A 586 -3.51 23.45 28.76
N SER A 587 -2.43 23.60 29.55
CA SER A 587 -1.86 24.90 29.91
C SER A 587 -0.96 25.39 28.78
N LEU A 588 -1.50 26.20 27.88
CA LEU A 588 -0.74 26.75 26.76
C LEU A 588 -0.03 28.04 27.20
N SER A 589 1.24 28.18 26.81
CA SER A 589 1.98 29.44 26.87
C SER A 589 1.23 30.45 26.00
N GLY A 590 0.74 31.54 26.61
CA GLY A 590 0.03 32.62 25.90
C GLY A 590 0.96 33.55 25.14
#